data_AF-A0A0G3GJB9-F1
#
_entry.id   AF-A0A0G3GJB9-F1
#
_cell.length_a   1.000
_cell.length_b   1.000
_cell.length_c   1.000
_cell.angle_alpha   90.00
_cell.angle_beta   90.00
_cell.angle_gamma   90.00
#
_symmetry.space_group_name_H-M   'P 1'
#
loop_
_entity.id
_entity.type
_entity.pdbx_description
1 polymer ?
#
loop_
_entity_poly.entity_id
_entity_poly.type
_entity_poly.pdbx_seq_one_letter_code
_entity_poly.pdbx_strand_id
1 'polypeptide(L)' 'MVVGVERFKEYFKDYQNSYILIGGVAASMVMDELGETFRPTKDLDIVLVVEALDRAFVSQFYRSASPCG' A
#
# COMPACT_ATOMS: atom_id res chain seq x y z
N MET A 1 -0.26 5.79 -13.95
CA MET A 1 -0.01 6.12 -12.53
C MET A 1 -1.22 5.73 -11.69
N VAL A 2 -1.08 4.77 -10.76
CA VAL A 2 -2.17 4.30 -9.91
C VAL A 2 -2.46 5.34 -8.82
N VAL A 3 -3.54 6.11 -8.95
CA VAL A 3 -3.84 7.28 -8.10
C VAL A 3 -3.92 6.95 -6.60
N GLY A 4 -4.20 5.70 -6.22
CA GLY A 4 -4.27 5.27 -4.82
C GLY A 4 -2.93 4.96 -4.15
N VAL A 5 -1.91 4.53 -4.90
CA VAL A 5 -0.68 3.99 -4.28
C VAL A 5 0.23 5.08 -3.74
N GLU A 6 0.35 6.21 -4.44
CA GLU A 6 1.20 7.32 -3.98
C GLU A 6 0.64 7.95 -2.70
N ARG A 7 -0.69 8.07 -2.60
CA ARG A 7 -1.35 8.51 -1.36
C ARG A 7 -1.12 7.52 -0.21
N PHE A 8 -1.17 6.23 -0.49
CA PHE A 8 -0.90 5.19 0.51
C PHE A 8 0.55 5.26 1.00
N LYS A 9 1.52 5.33 0.07
CA LYS A 9 2.96 5.47 0.40
C LYS A 9 3.22 6.70 1.28
N GLU A 10 2.67 7.85 0.92
CA GLU A 10 2.85 9.07 1.72
C GLU A 10 2.21 8.93 3.10
N TYR A 11 1.00 8.34 3.18
CA TYR A 11 0.31 8.15 4.44
C TYR A 11 1.01 7.17 5.39
N PHE A 12 1.75 6.18 4.86
CA PHE A 12 2.44 5.16 5.65
C PHE A 12 3.98 5.24 5.57
N LYS A 13 4.55 6.39 5.15
CA LYS A 13 6.00 6.55 4.93
C LYS A 13 6.88 6.24 6.14
N ASP A 14 6.35 6.41 7.35
CA ASP A 14 7.07 6.14 8.61
C ASP A 14 6.95 4.68 9.07
N TYR A 15 6.22 3.83 8.33
CA TYR A 15 5.88 2.45 8.72
C TYR A 15 6.23 1.42 7.65
N GLN A 16 7.28 1.68 6.85
CA GLN A 16 7.70 0.81 5.75
C GLN A 16 8.04 -0.62 6.19
N ASN A 17 8.38 -0.83 7.48
CA ASN A 17 8.67 -2.15 8.03
C ASN A 17 7.40 -2.92 8.47
N SER A 18 6.24 -2.26 8.54
CA SER A 18 5.01 -2.83 9.07
C SER A 18 4.12 -3.48 8.00
N TYR A 19 4.42 -3.29 6.71
CA TYR A 19 3.62 -3.84 5.61
C TYR A 19 4.45 -4.11 4.35
N ILE A 20 3.89 -4.95 3.47
CA ILE A 20 4.41 -5.23 2.13
C ILE A 20 3.28 -5.04 1.12
N LEU A 21 3.52 -4.23 0.07
CA LEU A 21 2.60 -4.08 -1.06
C LEU A 21 2.68 -5.31 -1.96
N ILE A 22 1.53 -5.93 -2.26
CA ILE A 22 1.42 -7.10 -3.13
C ILE A 22 0.35 -6.87 -4.21
N GLY A 23 0.02 -7.92 -4.96
CA GLY A 23 -1.08 -7.91 -5.91
C GLY A 23 -0.80 -7.08 -7.17
N GLY A 24 -1.89 -6.61 -7.79
CA GLY A 24 -1.84 -5.98 -9.12
C GLY A 24 -1.05 -4.67 -9.16
N VAL A 25 -1.08 -3.90 -8.07
CA VAL A 25 -0.31 -2.65 -7.96
C VAL A 25 1.20 -2.93 -7.92
N ALA A 26 1.64 -3.89 -7.11
CA ALA A 26 3.05 -4.29 -7.06
C ALA A 26 3.53 -4.83 -8.42
N ALA A 27 2.74 -5.70 -9.05
CA ALA A 27 3.05 -6.21 -10.38
C ALA A 27 3.14 -5.09 -11.42
N SER A 28 2.24 -4.09 -11.38
CA SER A 28 2.28 -2.95 -12.30
C SER A 28 3.56 -2.12 -12.18
N MET A 29 4.11 -1.96 -10.98
CA MET A 29 5.37 -1.23 -10.77
C MET A 29 6.55 -1.96 -11.40
N VAL A 30 6.63 -3.28 -11.21
CA VAL A 30 7.69 -4.12 -11.80
C VAL A 30 7.59 -4.13 -13.33
N MET A 31 6.37 -4.19 -13.88
CA MET A 31 6.16 -4.19 -15.34
C MET A 31 6.48 -2.83 -15.96
N ASP A 32 6.14 -1.72 -15.29
CA ASP A 32 6.54 -0.37 -15.70
C ASP A 32 8.08 -0.24 -15.77
N GLU A 33 8.81 -0.79 -14.79
CA GLU A 33 10.28 -0.84 -14.80
C GLU A 33 10.86 -1.65 -15.97
N LEU A 34 10.13 -2.67 -16.44
CA LEU A 34 10.47 -3.48 -17.60
C LEU A 34 10.02 -2.87 -18.93
N GLY A 35 9.31 -1.73 -18.92
CA GLY A 35 8.75 -1.10 -20.11
C GLY A 35 7.54 -1.85 -20.70
N GLU A 36 6.94 -2.75 -19.93
CA GLU A 36 5.83 -3.59 -20.35
C GLU A 36 4.49 -3.02 -19.87
N THR A 37 3.45 -3.11 -20.70
CA THR A 37 2.11 -2.62 -20.31
C THR A 37 1.41 -3.63 -19.40
N PHE A 38 1.03 -3.21 -18.21
CA PHE A 38 0.22 -4.00 -17.28
C PHE A 38 -1.14 -3.35 -17.01
N ARG A 39 -2.19 -4.15 -16.85
CA ARG A 39 -3.53 -3.64 -16.50
C ARG A 39 -3.60 -3.39 -15.00
N PRO A 40 -3.68 -2.13 -14.53
CA PRO A 40 -3.75 -1.85 -13.10
C PRO A 40 -5.09 -2.31 -12.50
N THR A 41 -5.05 -2.70 -11.23
CA THR A 41 -6.24 -2.99 -10.40
C THR A 41 -6.75 -1.71 -9.73
N LYS A 42 -8.03 -1.71 -9.31
CA LYS A 42 -8.62 -0.61 -8.54
C LYS A 42 -8.35 -0.72 -7.04
N ASP A 43 -8.06 -1.92 -6.57
CA ASP A 43 -7.86 -2.24 -5.17
C ASP A 43 -6.37 -2.30 -4.82
N LEU A 44 -6.08 -2.16 -3.52
CA LEU A 44 -4.74 -2.23 -2.95
C LEU A 44 -4.63 -3.49 -2.08
N ASP A 45 -3.71 -4.37 -2.42
CA ASP A 45 -3.41 -5.58 -1.66
C ASP A 45 -2.15 -5.39 -0.82
N ILE A 46 -2.24 -5.66 0.48
CA ILE A 46 -1.10 -5.57 1.41
C ILE A 46 -1.05 -6.78 2.34
N VAL A 47 0.17 -7.13 2.76
CA VAL A 47 0.43 -8.05 3.88
C VAL A 47 0.97 -7.23 5.05
N LEU A 48 0.46 -7.48 6.26
CA LEU A 48 0.98 -6.86 7.48
C LEU A 48 2.05 -7.74 8.11
N VAL A 49 3.15 -7.12 8.55
CA VAL A 49 4.23 -7.79 9.28
C VAL A 49 3.90 -7.71 10.77
N VAL A 50 3.32 -8.78 11.33
CA VAL A 50 2.74 -8.78 12.68
C VAL A 50 3.77 -8.41 13.75
N GLU A 51 5.01 -8.89 13.62
CA GLU A 51 6.10 -8.61 14.57
C GLU A 51 6.57 -7.14 14.54
N ALA A 52 6.26 -6.39 13.48
CA ALA A 52 6.65 -4.99 13.29
C ALA A 52 5.49 -4.01 13.52
N LEU A 53 4.35 -4.48 14.05
CA LEU A 53 3.22 -3.62 14.37
C LEU A 53 3.40 -2.96 15.72
N ASP A 54 3.14 -1.65 15.78
CA ASP A 54 3.02 -0.91 17.03
C ASP A 54 1.65 -0.20 17.13
N ARG A 55 1.39 0.41 18.28
CA ARG A 55 0.12 1.12 18.53
C ARG A 55 -0.10 2.29 17.57
N ALA A 56 0.98 2.94 17.12
CA ALA A 56 0.90 4.10 16.24
C ALA A 56 0.45 3.66 14.83
N PHE A 57 1.09 2.62 14.30
CA PHE A 57 0.71 1.99 13.03
C PHE A 57 -0.74 1.53 13.06
N VAL A 58 -1.13 0.75 14.07
CA VAL A 58 -2.49 0.19 14.16
C VAL A 58 -3.53 1.32 14.19
N SER A 59 -3.29 2.37 14.97
CA SER A 59 -4.17 3.54 15.04
C SER A 59 -4.29 4.28 13.70
N GLN A 60 -3.19 4.38 12.96
CA GLN A 60 -3.15 4.96 11.63
C GLN A 60 -3.85 4.09 10.59
N PHE A 61 -3.65 2.78 10.66
CA PHE A 61 -4.29 1.80 9.80
C PHE A 61 -5.82 1.86 9.94
N TYR A 62 -6.34 1.83 11.17
CA TYR A 62 -7.77 2.00 11.42
C TYR A 62 -8.31 3.32 10.86
N ARG A 63 -7.59 4.45 11.07
CA ARG A 63 -8.00 5.75 10.53
C ARG A 63 -8.03 5.78 8.99
N SER A 64 -7.19 4.99 8.32
CA SER A 64 -7.17 4.89 6.85
C SER A 64 -8.36 4.11 6.28
N ALA A 65 -8.87 3.13 7.03
CA ALA A 65 -9.95 2.24 6.62
C ALA A 65 -11.34 2.74 7.05
N SER A 66 -11.41 3.61 8.07
CA SER A 66 -12.66 4.23 8.48
C SER A 66 -13.17 5.15 7.37
N PRO A 67 -14.45 5.02 6.94
CA PRO A 67 -15.07 6.08 6.18
C PRO A 67 -15.03 7.33 7.07
N CYS A 68 -14.53 8.43 6.53
CA CYS A 68 -14.73 9.72 7.18
C CYS A 68 -16.23 9.84 7.51
N GLY A 69 -16.55 10.17 8.76
CA GLY A 69 -17.87 10.70 9.08
C GLY A 69 -18.16 11.98 8.30
#